data_AF-A0A1Y0RJG7-F1
#
_entry.id   AF-A0A1Y0RJG7-F1
#
_cell.length_a   1.000
_cell.length_b   1.000
_cell.length_c   1.000
_cell.angle_alpha   90.00
_cell.angle_beta   90.00
_cell.angle_gamma   90.00
#
_symmetry.space_group_name_H-M   'P 1'
#
loop_
_entity.id
_entity.type
_entity.pdbx_description
1 polymer ?
#
loop_
_entity_poly.entity_id
_entity_poly.type
_entity_poly.pdbx_seq_one_letter_code
_entity_poly.pdbx_strand_id
1 'polypeptide(L)'
;MFEQKFLRLDGFTKVERIGMTARVSEAINKAGAWITDFHLYSNILICINFEVPSANLKKLAIFLQQTGLHLSQESLEQLMSANESANDSALKEKELVGTLQITFVHNEPDLLREVPAVPG
;
A
#
# COMPACT_ATOMS: atom_id res chain seq x y z
N MET A 1 13.23 -10.08 -22.66
CA MET A 1 13.45 -9.87 -21.22
C MET A 1 12.12 -9.43 -20.66
N PHE A 2 11.41 -10.28 -19.90
CA PHE A 2 10.11 -9.90 -19.36
C PHE A 2 10.37 -8.93 -18.21
N GLU A 3 10.13 -7.64 -18.43
CA GLU A 3 10.14 -6.66 -17.35
C GLU A 3 9.03 -7.05 -16.37
N GLN A 4 9.43 -7.53 -15.19
CA GLN A 4 8.50 -7.80 -14.11
C GLN A 4 8.00 -6.44 -13.62
N LYS A 5 6.78 -6.08 -14.05
CA LYS A 5 6.17 -4.79 -13.71
C LYS A 5 5.82 -4.82 -12.22
N PHE A 6 6.60 -4.11 -11.43
CA PHE A 6 6.40 -4.00 -9.98
C PHE A 6 5.57 -2.76 -9.65
N LEU A 7 4.51 -2.93 -8.87
CA LEU A 7 3.65 -1.82 -8.47
C LEU A 7 4.15 -1.20 -7.18
N ARG A 8 4.70 0.00 -7.26
CA ARG A 8 5.01 0.78 -6.07
C ARG A 8 3.88 1.78 -5.84
N LEU A 9 3.11 1.54 -4.79
CA LEU A 9 2.06 2.42 -4.34
C LEU A 9 2.51 3.10 -3.05
N ASP A 10 2.21 4.36 -2.94
CA ASP A 10 2.53 5.22 -1.83
C ASP A 10 1.32 6.10 -1.53
N GLY A 11 0.99 6.17 -0.26
CA GLY A 11 -0.13 6.97 0.21
C GLY A 11 0.09 7.47 1.63
N PHE A 12 -0.70 8.44 1.99
CA PHE A 12 -0.68 9.04 3.31
C PHE A 12 -2.09 9.16 3.88
N THR A 13 -2.17 9.12 5.21
CA THR A 13 -3.43 9.25 5.92
C THR A 13 -3.24 9.91 7.26
N LYS A 14 -4.27 10.62 7.72
CA LYS A 14 -4.36 11.17 9.08
C LYS A 14 -5.21 10.29 10.02
N VAL A 15 -5.71 9.18 9.51
CA VAL A 15 -6.55 8.23 10.26
C VAL A 15 -5.67 7.38 11.18
N GLU A 16 -6.25 6.93 12.29
CA GLU A 16 -5.61 6.01 13.24
C GLU A 16 -5.12 4.73 12.54
N ARG A 17 -3.90 4.32 12.91
CA ARG A 17 -3.11 3.30 12.23
C ARG A 17 -3.82 1.96 12.11
N ILE A 18 -4.34 1.42 13.21
CA ILE A 18 -4.94 0.07 13.24
C ILE A 18 -6.20 0.08 12.37
N GLY A 19 -7.03 1.12 12.52
CA GLY A 19 -8.22 1.31 11.70
C GLY A 19 -7.91 1.38 10.20
N MET A 20 -6.90 2.16 9.81
CA MET A 20 -6.53 2.28 8.40
C MET A 20 -5.88 1.00 7.85
N THR A 21 -4.97 0.35 8.58
CA THR A 21 -4.38 -0.93 8.15
C THR A 21 -5.45 -1.99 7.96
N ALA A 22 -6.45 -2.08 8.86
CA ALA A 22 -7.58 -2.99 8.71
C ALA A 22 -8.41 -2.69 7.45
N ARG A 23 -8.73 -1.42 7.20
CA ARG A 23 -9.48 -1.00 5.99
C ARG A 23 -8.72 -1.31 4.70
N VAL A 24 -7.42 -1.02 4.67
CA VAL A 24 -6.58 -1.31 3.51
C VAL A 24 -6.45 -2.81 3.29
N SER A 25 -6.21 -3.58 4.35
CA SER A 25 -6.15 -5.04 4.25
C SER A 25 -7.45 -5.62 3.70
N GLU A 26 -8.59 -5.16 4.21
CA GLU A 26 -9.89 -5.57 3.70
C GLU A 26 -10.11 -5.16 2.23
N ALA A 27 -9.69 -3.94 1.85
CA ALA A 27 -9.75 -3.46 0.47
C ALA A 27 -8.92 -4.30 -0.50
N ILE A 28 -7.69 -4.69 -0.11
CA ILE A 28 -6.82 -5.58 -0.90
C ILE A 28 -7.49 -6.95 -1.08
N ASN A 29 -8.00 -7.53 0.02
CA ASN A 29 -8.70 -8.82 -0.04
C ASN A 29 -9.97 -8.77 -0.91
N LYS A 30 -10.78 -7.70 -0.78
CA LYS A 30 -12.00 -7.49 -1.59
C LYS A 30 -11.69 -7.26 -3.07
N ALA A 31 -10.53 -6.70 -3.38
CA ALA A 31 -10.06 -6.56 -4.76
C ALA A 31 -9.69 -7.91 -5.41
N GLY A 32 -9.59 -8.99 -4.63
CA GLY A 32 -9.06 -10.27 -5.08
C GLY A 32 -7.54 -10.24 -5.23
N ALA A 33 -6.88 -9.46 -4.38
CA ALA A 33 -5.43 -9.44 -4.19
C ALA A 33 -5.08 -10.09 -2.85
N TRP A 34 -3.88 -10.63 -2.75
CA TRP A 34 -3.37 -11.36 -1.60
C TRP A 34 -2.25 -10.55 -0.95
N ILE A 35 -2.27 -10.42 0.38
CA ILE A 35 -1.17 -9.79 1.09
C ILE A 35 -0.12 -10.86 1.33
N THR A 36 1.08 -10.67 0.81
CA THR A 36 2.19 -11.60 0.99
C THR A 36 2.94 -11.33 2.28
N ASP A 37 3.11 -10.06 2.60
CA ASP A 37 3.95 -9.63 3.70
C ASP A 37 3.62 -8.19 4.12
N PHE A 38 3.93 -7.82 5.36
CA PHE A 38 3.83 -6.43 5.81
C PHE A 38 4.95 -6.11 6.81
N HIS A 39 5.54 -4.93 6.64
CA HIS A 39 6.61 -4.41 7.49
C HIS A 39 6.17 -3.09 8.12
N LEU A 40 6.21 -3.03 9.45
CA LEU A 40 5.99 -1.81 10.20
C LEU A 40 7.35 -1.19 10.55
N TYR A 41 7.69 -0.07 9.92
CA TYR A 41 8.99 0.57 10.12
C TYR A 41 8.99 1.58 11.29
N SER A 42 7.81 1.96 11.81
CA SER A 42 7.60 2.76 13.04
C SER A 42 6.09 2.95 13.29
N ASN A 43 5.71 3.79 14.27
CA ASN A 43 4.33 4.29 14.36
C ASN A 43 3.90 5.09 13.13
N ILE A 44 4.84 5.74 12.42
CA ILE A 44 4.58 6.62 11.27
C ILE A 44 4.44 5.92 9.91
N LEU A 45 4.91 4.68 9.74
CA LEU A 45 5.00 4.08 8.40
C LEU A 45 4.82 2.56 8.43
N ILE A 46 3.95 2.07 7.55
CA ILE A 46 3.80 0.66 7.22
C ILE A 46 4.02 0.44 5.73
N CYS A 47 4.60 -0.70 5.40
CA CYS A 47 4.82 -1.17 4.04
C CYS A 47 4.11 -2.51 3.89
N ILE A 48 3.20 -2.64 2.93
CA ILE A 48 2.41 -3.85 2.73
C ILE A 48 2.74 -4.40 1.35
N ASN A 49 3.28 -5.61 1.29
CA ASN A 49 3.52 -6.32 0.05
C ASN A 49 2.29 -7.15 -0.29
N PHE A 50 1.87 -7.07 -1.54
CA PHE A 50 0.70 -7.78 -2.03
C PHE A 50 0.94 -8.28 -3.45
N GLU A 51 0.18 -9.32 -3.81
CA GLU A 51 0.11 -9.86 -5.15
C GLU A 51 -1.31 -9.65 -5.66
N VAL A 52 -1.45 -9.18 -6.90
CA VAL A 52 -2.75 -8.90 -7.49
C VAL A 52 -2.78 -9.43 -8.92
N PRO A 53 -3.81 -10.19 -9.30
CA PRO A 53 -4.03 -10.53 -10.70
C PRO A 53 -4.16 -9.26 -11.52
N SER A 54 -3.49 -9.18 -12.66
CA SER A 54 -3.52 -7.99 -13.53
C SER A 54 -4.97 -7.57 -13.91
N ALA A 55 -5.88 -8.54 -14.05
CA ALA A 55 -7.31 -8.32 -14.28
C ALA A 55 -8.04 -7.59 -13.13
N ASN A 56 -7.52 -7.67 -11.91
CA ASN A 56 -8.10 -7.09 -10.70
C ASN A 56 -7.48 -5.75 -10.29
N LEU A 57 -6.47 -5.25 -11.02
CA LEU A 57 -5.83 -3.96 -10.71
C LEU A 57 -6.79 -2.79 -10.64
N LYS A 58 -7.73 -2.71 -11.59
CA LYS A 58 -8.75 -1.66 -11.59
C LYS A 58 -9.63 -1.71 -10.33
N LYS A 59 -9.98 -2.92 -9.87
CA LYS A 59 -10.75 -3.09 -8.63
C LYS A 59 -9.93 -2.66 -7.42
N LEU A 60 -8.65 -3.07 -7.37
CA LEU A 60 -7.74 -2.68 -6.30
C LEU A 60 -7.63 -1.16 -6.18
N ALA A 61 -7.43 -0.46 -7.30
CA ALA A 61 -7.35 1.00 -7.32
C ALA A 61 -8.63 1.67 -6.79
N ILE A 62 -9.81 1.15 -7.13
CA ILE A 62 -11.10 1.66 -6.64
C ILE A 62 -11.25 1.41 -5.15
N PHE A 63 -11.00 0.19 -4.68
CA PHE A 63 -11.13 -0.15 -3.27
C PHE A 63 -10.14 0.63 -2.40
N LEU A 64 -8.88 0.79 -2.84
CA LEU A 64 -7.89 1.61 -2.13
C LEU A 64 -8.35 3.07 -2.03
N GLN A 65 -8.89 3.67 -3.09
CA GLN A 65 -9.43 5.03 -3.03
C GLN A 65 -10.64 5.14 -2.08
N GLN A 66 -11.48 4.10 -1.99
CA GLN A 66 -12.62 4.05 -1.08
C GLN A 66 -12.22 3.94 0.40
N THR A 67 -10.98 3.51 0.72
CA THR A 67 -10.51 3.47 2.12
C THR A 67 -10.33 4.86 2.74
N GLY A 68 -10.25 5.90 1.91
CA GLY A 68 -9.88 7.26 2.34
C GLY A 68 -8.36 7.45 2.46
N LEU A 69 -7.56 6.53 1.92
CA LEU A 69 -6.13 6.70 1.76
C LEU A 69 -5.85 7.70 0.63
N HIS A 70 -5.04 8.72 0.89
CA HIS A 70 -4.59 9.63 -0.15
C HIS A 70 -3.40 8.99 -0.86
N LEU A 71 -3.64 8.42 -2.04
CA LEU A 71 -2.59 7.92 -2.92
C LEU A 71 -1.92 9.08 -3.64
N SER A 72 -0.60 8.99 -3.84
CA SER A 72 0.15 9.97 -4.61
C SER A 72 -0.17 9.89 -6.11
N GLN A 73 0.13 10.96 -6.83
CA GLN A 73 -0.10 11.02 -8.28
C GLN A 73 0.68 9.93 -9.03
N GLU A 74 1.93 9.68 -8.64
CA GLU A 74 2.77 8.62 -9.21
C GLU A 74 2.12 7.24 -9.08
N SER A 75 1.55 6.93 -7.91
CA SER A 75 0.82 5.68 -7.66
C SER A 75 -0.40 5.52 -8.57
N LEU A 76 -1.16 6.59 -8.79
CA LEU A 76 -2.31 6.58 -9.70
C LEU A 76 -1.87 6.35 -11.15
N GLU A 77 -0.79 7.01 -11.58
CA GLU A 77 -0.22 6.83 -12.93
C GLU A 77 0.32 5.42 -13.13
N GLN A 78 0.97 4.83 -12.12
CA GLN A 78 1.42 3.44 -12.15
C GLN A 78 0.23 2.47 -12.29
N LEU A 79 -0.86 2.69 -11.55
CA LEU A 79 -2.07 1.87 -11.65
C LEU A 79 -2.72 1.98 -13.03
N MET A 80 -2.79 3.17 -13.62
CA MET A 80 -3.31 3.35 -14.98
C MET A 80 -2.42 2.67 -16.02
N SER A 81 -1.11 2.90 -15.95
CA SER A 81 -0.12 2.32 -16.87
C SER A 81 -0.04 0.79 -16.75
N ALA A 82 -0.26 0.24 -15.55
CA ALA A 82 -0.33 -1.21 -15.35
C ALA A 82 -1.62 -1.80 -15.91
N ASN A 83 -2.76 -1.10 -15.80
CA ASN A 83 -4.01 -1.52 -16.42
C ASN A 83 -3.93 -1.51 -17.96
N GLU A 84 -3.28 -0.51 -18.57
CA GLU A 84 -3.13 -0.48 -20.03
C GLU A 84 -2.30 -1.67 -20.54
N SER A 85 -1.20 -2.01 -19.86
CA SER A 85 -0.42 -3.20 -20.22
C SER A 85 -1.14 -4.51 -19.89
N ALA A 86 -1.92 -4.57 -18.80
CA ALA A 86 -2.72 -5.75 -18.45
C ALA A 86 -3.83 -6.06 -19.48
N ASN A 87 -4.20 -5.07 -20.30
CA ASN A 87 -5.18 -5.25 -21.36
C ASN A 87 -4.60 -5.98 -22.59
N ASP A 88 -3.26 -6.08 -22.68
CA ASP A 88 -2.60 -6.99 -23.60
C ASP A 88 -2.86 -8.44 -23.14
N SER A 89 -3.54 -9.22 -23.97
CA SER A 89 -4.09 -10.54 -23.60
C SER A 89 -3.06 -11.53 -23.02
N ALA A 90 -1.76 -11.31 -23.24
CA ALA A 90 -0.69 -12.12 -22.67
C ALA A 90 -0.39 -11.86 -21.18
N LEU A 91 -0.90 -10.77 -20.59
CA LEU A 91 -0.66 -10.38 -19.21
C LEU A 91 -1.85 -10.60 -18.28
N LYS A 92 -3.05 -10.91 -18.81
CA LYS A 92 -4.29 -11.10 -18.03
C LYS A 92 -4.22 -12.21 -16.98
N GLU A 93 -3.37 -13.21 -17.21
CA GLU A 93 -3.19 -14.35 -16.30
C GLU A 93 -1.99 -14.21 -15.37
N LYS A 94 -1.23 -13.11 -15.47
CA LYS A 94 -0.08 -12.88 -14.60
C LYS A 94 -0.48 -12.15 -13.33
N GLU A 95 0.03 -12.68 -12.22
CA GLU A 95 0.02 -12.02 -10.93
C GLU A 95 1.12 -10.95 -10.93
N LEU A 96 0.74 -9.75 -10.50
CA LEU A 96 1.64 -8.62 -10.35
C LEU A 96 1.95 -8.45 -8.86
N VAL A 97 3.23 -8.36 -8.55
CA VAL A 97 3.69 -8.05 -7.21
C VAL A 97 3.68 -6.54 -7.05
N GLY A 98 3.13 -6.07 -5.94
CA GLY A 98 3.11 -4.68 -5.56
C GLY A 98 3.44 -4.47 -4.09
N THR A 99 3.81 -3.25 -3.78
CA THR A 99 4.04 -2.79 -2.43
C THR A 99 3.29 -1.49 -2.21
N LEU A 100 2.53 -1.43 -1.12
CA LEU A 100 1.79 -0.27 -0.66
C LEU A 100 2.44 0.29 0.60
N GLN A 101 3.07 1.44 0.45
CA GLN A 101 3.61 2.21 1.54
C GLN A 101 2.55 3.19 2.04
N ILE A 102 2.24 3.14 3.33
CA ILE A 102 1.29 4.06 3.97
C ILE A 102 2.02 4.84 5.05
N THR A 103 2.03 6.15 4.89
CA THR A 103 2.56 7.09 5.87
C THR A 103 1.41 7.63 6.72
N PHE A 104 1.48 7.38 8.02
CA PHE A 104 0.54 7.89 9.00
C PHE A 104 1.00 9.26 9.47
N VAL A 105 0.25 10.28 9.08
CA VAL A 105 0.44 11.67 9.47
C VAL A 105 -0.38 11.92 10.72
N HIS A 106 0.19 11.60 11.87
CA HIS A 106 -0.34 11.98 13.18
C HIS A 106 0.47 13.16 13.72
N ASN A 107 -0.24 14.12 14.32
CA ASN A 107 0.36 15.26 15.01
C ASN A 107 0.69 14.94 16.48
N GLU A 108 0.90 13.66 16.79
CA GLU A 108 1.34 13.23 18.11
C GLU A 108 2.82 13.60 18.25
N PRO A 109 3.21 14.34 19.31
CA PRO A 109 4.61 14.59 19.58
C PRO A 109 5.33 13.25 19.70
N ASP A 110 6.58 13.20 19.22
CA ASP A 110 7.49 12.07 19.46
C ASP A 110 7.34 11.60 20.91
N LEU A 111 7.26 10.27 21.09
CA LEU A 111 7.36 9.64 22.40
C LEU A 111 8.71 10.04 23.00
N LEU A 112 8.72 11.12 23.79
CA LEU A 112 9.83 11.50 24.64
C LEU A 112 10.04 10.33 25.60
N ARG A 113 10.95 9.42 25.27
CA ARG A 113 11.48 8.46 26.24
C ARG A 113 12.16 9.26 27.31
N GLU A 114 11.64 9.22 28.53
CA GLU A 114 12.39 9.68 29.70
C GLU A 114 13.70 8.90 29.75
N VAL A 115 14.81 9.59 29.50
CA VAL A 115 16.14 9.02 29.66
C VAL A 115 16.35 8.87 31.17
N PRO A 116 16.52 7.66 31.72
CA PRO A 116 16.81 7.52 33.14
C PRO A 116 18.12 8.25 33.44
N ALA A 117 18.12 9.10 34.48
CA ALA A 117 19.33 9.77 34.92
C ALA A 117 20.39 8.72 35.28
N VAL A 118 21.55 8.78 34.61
CA VAL A 118 22.72 7.98 34.95
C VAL A 118 23.27 8.47 36.30
N PRO A 119 23.32 7.65 37.36
CA PRO A 119 24.01 8.02 38.58
C PRO A 119 25.53 7.98 38.33
N GLY A 120 26.19 9.10 38.62
CA GLY A 120 27.64 9.19 38.75
C GLY A 120 28.14 8.70 40.10
#